data_AF-A0A8K0CPA3-F1
#
_entry.id   AF-A0A8K0CPA3-F1
#
_cell.length_a   1.000
_cell.length_b   1.000
_cell.length_c   1.000
_cell.angle_alpha   90.00
_cell.angle_beta   90.00
_cell.angle_gamma   90.00
#
_symmetry.space_group_name_H-M   'P 1'
#
loop_
_entity.id
_entity.type
_entity.pdbx_description
1 polymer ?
#
loop_
_entity_poly.entity_id
_entity_poly.type
_entity_poly.pdbx_seq_one_letter_code
_entity_poly.pdbx_strand_id
1 'polypeptide(L)' 'MTMPQHSAKLTTKFLRSAGIKLMSHSPYTPDLAFCDFFLFPTIKKKLCGIHFLTSEEAANAFEEHVSAVSKET' A
#
# COMPACT_ATOMS: atom_id res chain seq x y z
N MET A 1 -15.78 -1.87 -1.66
CA MET A 1 -15.74 -2.58 -2.96
C MET A 1 -14.43 -3.31 -3.07
N THR A 2 -14.37 -4.53 -3.63
CA THR A 2 -13.11 -4.97 -4.26
C THR A 2 -12.98 -4.17 -5.55
N MET A 3 -11.85 -3.48 -5.76
CA MET A 3 -11.69 -2.75 -7.02
C MET A 3 -11.74 -3.76 -8.18
N PRO A 4 -12.46 -3.48 -9.29
CA PRO A 4 -12.65 -4.44 -10.37
C PRO A 4 -11.35 -5.03 -10.91
N GLN A 5 -10.26 -4.26 -10.89
CA GLN A 5 -8.91 -4.69 -11.26
C GLN A 5 -8.31 -5.77 -10.35
N HIS A 6 -8.56 -5.74 -9.03
CA HIS A 6 -8.05 -6.74 -8.08
C HIS A 6 -8.85 -8.04 -8.11
N SER A 7 -10.12 -7.98 -8.53
CA SER A 7 -10.98 -9.16 -8.71
C SER A 7 -11.06 -9.68 -10.15
N ALA A 8 -10.33 -9.06 -11.08
CA ALA A 8 -10.33 -9.47 -12.47
C ALA A 8 -9.87 -10.93 -12.64
N LYS A 9 -10.39 -11.59 -13.68
CA LYS A 9 -10.11 -13.01 -13.95
C LYS A 9 -8.62 -13.30 -14.14
N LEU A 10 -7.88 -12.38 -14.77
CA LEU A 10 -6.44 -12.51 -14.96
C LEU A 10 -5.70 -12.44 -13.63
N THR A 11 -6.02 -11.45 -12.79
CA THR A 11 -5.44 -11.25 -11.46
C THR A 11 -5.70 -12.46 -10.55
N THR A 12 -6.94 -12.93 -10.48
CA THR A 12 -7.31 -14.10 -9.65
C THR A 12 -6.66 -15.39 -10.15
N LYS A 13 -6.53 -15.57 -11.46
CA LYS A 13 -5.79 -16.71 -12.04
C LYS A 13 -4.31 -16.67 -11.66
N PHE A 14 -3.68 -15.50 -11.75
CA PHE A 14 -2.29 -15.31 -11.36
C PHE A 14 -2.07 -15.59 -9.87
N LEU A 15 -2.89 -15.00 -8.99
CA LEU A 15 -2.81 -15.21 -7.54
C LEU A 15 -2.93 -16.70 -7.18
N ARG A 16 -3.85 -17.42 -7.83
CA ARG A 16 -4.01 -18.86 -7.64
C ARG A 16 -2.79 -19.65 -8.13
N SER A 17 -2.22 -19.31 -9.28
CA SER A 17 -1.00 -19.97 -9.76
C SER A 17 0.23 -19.67 -8.90
N ALA A 18 0.27 -18.49 -8.26
CA ALA A 18 1.32 -18.11 -7.33
C ALA A 18 1.14 -18.72 -5.92
N GLY A 19 0.05 -19.46 -5.67
CA GLY A 19 -0.25 -20.05 -4.37
C GLY A 19 -0.69 -19.03 -3.30
N ILE A 20 -1.03 -17.81 -3.71
CA ILE A 20 -1.43 -16.74 -2.79
C ILE A 20 -2.90 -16.93 -2.42
N LYS A 21 -3.16 -17.18 -1.13
CA LYS A 21 -4.52 -17.27 -0.59
C LYS A 21 -5.08 -15.86 -0.34
N LEU A 22 -6.09 -15.48 -1.11
CA LEU A 22 -6.78 -14.21 -0.91
C LEU A 22 -7.68 -14.27 0.34
N MET A 23 -7.50 -13.32 1.25
CA MET A 23 -8.40 -13.14 2.39
C MET A 23 -9.66 -12.39 1.96
N SER A 24 -10.83 -12.79 2.46
CA SER A 24 -12.08 -12.07 2.23
C SER A 24 -12.01 -10.70 2.90
N HIS A 25 -12.12 -9.63 2.12
CA HIS A 25 -12.19 -8.26 2.63
C HIS A 25 -13.58 -7.69 2.36
N SER A 26 -14.19 -7.11 3.39
CA SER A 26 -15.50 -6.48 3.26
C SER A 26 -15.42 -5.25 2.34
N PRO A 27 -16.47 -4.93 1.58
CA PRO A 27 -16.55 -3.62 0.94
C PRO A 27 -16.49 -2.49 1.97
N TYR A 28 -15.58 -1.52 1.78
CA TYR A 28 -15.49 -0.28 2.56
C TYR A 28 -15.06 -0.44 4.03
N THR A 29 -14.08 -1.31 4.28
CA THR A 29 -13.35 -1.34 5.56
C THR A 29 -11.92 -0.80 5.41
N PRO A 30 -11.73 0.49 5.07
CA PRO A 30 -10.38 1.07 5.00
C PRO A 30 -9.66 0.99 6.35
N ASP A 31 -10.42 1.00 7.45
CA ASP A 31 -9.90 0.91 8.82
C ASP A 31 -9.22 -0.43 9.14
N LEU A 32 -9.43 -1.47 8.32
CA LEU A 32 -8.82 -2.79 8.50
C LEU A 32 -7.55 -3.00 7.64
N ALA A 33 -7.29 -2.13 6.66
CA ALA A 33 -6.08 -2.25 5.88
C ALA A 33 -4.92 -1.59 6.63
N PHE A 34 -3.91 -2.37 6.98
CA PHE A 34 -2.69 -1.86 7.61
C PHE A 34 -2.07 -0.70 6.81
N CYS A 35 -2.13 -0.77 5.49
CA CYS A 35 -1.65 0.28 4.60
C CYS A 35 -2.38 1.62 4.83
N ASP A 36 -3.72 1.58 4.90
CA ASP A 36 -4.55 2.79 5.01
C ASP A 36 -4.60 3.33 6.45
N PHE A 37 -4.65 2.44 7.45
CA PHE A 37 -4.74 2.83 8.86
C PHE A 37 -3.39 3.28 9.46
N PHE A 38 -2.29 2.59 9.11
CA PHE A 38 -1.00 2.80 9.78
C PHE A 38 0.07 3.34 8.84
N LEU A 39 0.33 2.64 7.72
CA LEU A 39 1.49 2.93 6.87
C LEU A 39 1.40 4.31 6.21
N PHE A 40 0.31 4.60 5.49
CA PHE A 40 0.16 5.86 4.76
C PHE A 40 0.08 7.07 5.68
N PRO A 41 -0.68 7.07 6.80
CA PRO A 41 -0.66 8.19 7.73
C PRO A 41 0.72 8.46 8.32
N THR A 42 1.48 7.40 8.65
CA THR A 42 2.83 7.53 9.23
C THR A 42 3.81 8.15 8.23
N ILE A 43 3.83 7.65 7.00
CA ILE A 43 4.71 8.20 5.96
C ILE A 43 4.27 9.61 5.55
N LYS A 44 2.96 9.84 5.41
CA LYS A 44 2.41 11.16 5.05
C LYS A 44 2.77 12.23 6.08
N LYS A 45 2.82 11.89 7.37
CA LYS A 45 3.30 12.82 8.41
C LYS A 45 4.76 13.23 8.20
N LYS A 46 5.62 12.32 7.76
CA LYS A 46 7.05 12.59 7.49
C LYS A 46 7.26 13.39 6.21
N LEU A 47 6.43 13.12 5.19
CA LEU A 47 6.48 13.83 3.90
C LEU A 47 5.69 15.15 3.88
N CYS A 48 4.97 15.47 4.96
CA CYS A 48 4.12 16.66 5.01
C CYS A 48 4.95 17.94 4.94
N GLY A 49 4.59 18.85 4.04
CA GLY A 49 5.27 20.15 3.88
C GLY A 49 6.55 20.10 3.03
N ILE A 50 6.93 18.94 2.53
CA ILE A 50 8.05 18.81 1.59
C ILE A 50 7.54 19.06 0.17
N HIS A 51 8.21 19.95 -0.56
CA HIS A 51 7.99 20.17 -1.98
C HIS A 51 9.04 19.42 -2.78
N PHE A 52 8.60 18.40 -3.52
CA PHE A 52 9.45 17.66 -4.45
C PHE A 52 9.40 18.32 -5.83
N LEU A 53 10.56 18.45 -6.47
CA LEU A 53 10.67 19.03 -7.81
C LEU A 53 10.52 17.96 -8.89
N THR A 54 10.87 16.71 -8.57
CA THR A 54 10.78 15.57 -9.48
C THR A 54 10.04 14.40 -8.85
N SER A 55 9.51 13.50 -9.69
CA SER A 55 8.92 12.24 -9.22
C SER A 55 9.94 11.30 -8.59
N GLU A 56 11.20 11.39 -9.01
CA GLU A 56 12.28 10.56 -8.48
C GLU A 56 12.64 10.96 -7.04
N GLU A 57 12.73 12.26 -6.76
CA GLU A 57 12.91 12.77 -5.39
C GLU A 57 11.78 12.30 -4.46
N ALA A 58 10.53 12.38 -4.94
CA ALA A 58 9.38 11.92 -4.16
C ALA A 58 9.40 10.39 -3.91
N ALA A 59 9.81 9.60 -4.91
CA ALA A 59 9.93 8.14 -4.79
C ALA A 59 11.04 7.75 -3.81
N ASN A 60 12.21 8.39 -3.89
CA ASN A 60 13.33 8.12 -3.00
C ASN A 60 13.00 8.48 -1.55
N ALA A 61 12.37 9.64 -1.31
CA ALA A 61 11.92 10.03 0.04
C ALA A 61 10.87 9.06 0.60
N PHE A 62 9.96 8.56 -0.25
CA PHE A 62 9.00 7.54 0.15
C PHE A 62 9.70 6.22 0.53
N GLU A 63 10.62 5.73 -0.31
CA GLU A 63 11.35 4.47 -0.08
C GLU A 63 12.19 4.52 1.20
N GLU A 64 12.89 5.63 1.44
CA GLU A 64 13.64 5.86 2.67
C GLU A 64 12.75 5.71 3.91
N HIS A 65 11.59 6.36 3.92
CA HIS A 65 10.68 6.31 5.06
C HIS A 65 9.97 4.97 5.23
N VAL A 66 9.61 4.28 4.14
CA VAL A 66 9.06 2.91 4.21
C VAL A 66 10.08 1.96 4.83
N SER A 67 11.35 2.07 4.45
CA SER A 67 12.43 1.21 4.99
C SER A 67 12.67 1.43 6.50
N ALA A 68 12.38 2.64 6.99
CA ALA A 68 12.50 2.97 8.41
C ALA A 68 11.35 2.39 9.25
N VAL A 69 10.13 2.39 8.74
CA VAL A 69 8.94 1.82 9.43
C VAL A 69 9.10 0.31 9.65
N SER A 70 9.77 -0.40 8.74
CA SER A 70 9.99 -1.86 8.83
C SER A 70 10.96 -2.30 9.93
N LYS A 71 11.62 -1.36 10.64
CA LYS A 71 12.63 -1.68 11.69
C LYS A 71 12.12 -1.53 13.12
N GLU A 72 10.90 -1.02 13.32
CA GLU A 72 10.31 -0.79 14.65
C GLU A 72 9.30 -1.88 15.08
N THR A 73 9.25 -3.02 14.38
CA THR A 73 8.37 -4.16 14.73
C THR A 73 9.15 -5.47 14.82
#